data_AF-F7RUJ5-F1
#
_entry.id   AF-F7RUJ5-F1
#
_cell.length_a   1.000
_cell.length_b   1.000
_cell.length_c   1.000
_cell.angle_alpha   90.00
_cell.angle_beta   90.00
_cell.angle_gamma   90.00
#
_symmetry.space_group_name_H-M   'P 1'
#
loop_
_entity.id
_entity.type
_entity.pdbx_description
1 polymer ?
#
loop_
_entity_poly.entity_id
_entity_poly.type
_entity_poly.pdbx_seq_one_letter_code
_entity_poly.pdbx_strand_id
1 'polypeptide(L)'
;MNQAAQASVPSTAQGELPQAHGLRLLVGQCTEAGLKPRNEDAIGVRMPQDELLHSKGIAAVICDGVSAAEEGQQAARVAVSSFLSDYYSTPQSWSVETASQRVLAAINQWLLGLGRDYRDASRGFVCTFSAVIFKSCSLHLLHVGDARVYLWRKGELSRLTRDHSCGRGNGQGVFLTRALGLAPKLEIDYSSLSLEEDDGVLLVTDGIYGNVPDTVIAAHLRNHPTHDDNDCENLCRALVLLAMAAGSDDNLSCQYLRVKNLPSMDKTDLYLSLASKPFPPPLAVGHLLDGYRVKQIIHESERSQVYLVQDTDGRFACMKTPSVNYLDDAAYIERFMQESWIGSRIRHGNVVALLDQQKPKSALYYLTEYLHGKPLDQWLAGECCDADTTLHLVAQMEAGLRAMHRREMIHRDLKPGNIMVTADKHIKLLDFGSCYVKGLAEIASPLERDHILGTADYSAPELLLGHSGNVQSDLFSLAVITYEMLAGKLPFYGKQASCRSPKDFAALKYQPINELAPNVPSWMDNALRRALSIDPRARQIDSHEFFHELSTPARAANSGQFVPFIQREPLRFFKLICGVQSLVIILLLLLWLGN
;
A
#
# COMPACT_ATOMS: atom_id res chain seq x y z
N MET A 1 -45.87 54.67 -36.39
CA MET A 1 -44.43 54.92 -36.12
C MET A 1 -44.08 54.18 -34.84
N ASN A 2 -42.95 53.46 -34.86
CA ASN A 2 -42.28 52.72 -33.77
C ASN A 2 -42.61 51.23 -33.56
N GLN A 3 -41.85 50.43 -34.33
CA GLN A 3 -40.89 49.41 -33.90
C GLN A 3 -41.38 48.19 -33.10
N ALA A 4 -41.44 47.08 -33.84
CA ALA A 4 -41.25 45.72 -33.36
C ALA A 4 -39.75 45.45 -33.12
N ALA A 5 -39.42 44.79 -32.01
CA ALA A 5 -38.16 44.08 -31.83
C ALA A 5 -38.50 42.66 -31.36
N GLN A 6 -38.30 41.70 -32.27
CA GLN A 6 -38.29 40.27 -32.00
C GLN A 6 -37.04 39.93 -31.18
N ALA A 7 -37.20 39.19 -30.09
CA ALA A 7 -36.12 38.42 -29.48
C ALA A 7 -36.56 36.95 -29.41
N SER A 8 -35.90 36.15 -30.23
CA SER A 8 -36.04 34.71 -30.40
C SER A 8 -35.61 33.94 -29.15
N VAL A 9 -36.41 32.93 -28.78
CA VAL A 9 -36.07 31.87 -27.82
C VAL A 9 -34.93 31.01 -28.40
N PRO A 10 -33.80 30.80 -27.72
CA PRO A 10 -32.84 29.79 -28.12
C PRO A 10 -33.32 28.40 -27.70
N SER A 11 -33.37 27.49 -28.67
CA SER A 11 -33.62 26.07 -28.51
C SER A 11 -32.56 25.41 -27.63
N THR A 12 -33.01 24.48 -26.80
CA THR A 12 -32.26 23.45 -26.07
C THR A 12 -31.06 22.91 -26.86
N ALA A 13 -29.85 23.32 -26.48
CA ALA A 13 -28.64 22.56 -26.73
C ALA A 13 -28.55 21.51 -25.60
N GLN A 14 -28.73 20.24 -25.96
CA GLN A 14 -28.26 19.12 -25.15
C GLN A 14 -26.75 19.29 -25.01
N GLY A 15 -26.30 19.82 -23.87
CA GLY A 15 -24.89 19.86 -23.52
C GLY A 15 -24.42 18.43 -23.32
N GLU A 16 -23.70 17.89 -24.29
CA GLU A 16 -22.86 16.73 -24.10
C GLU A 16 -21.91 17.03 -22.94
N LEU A 17 -21.96 16.19 -21.90
CA LEU A 17 -20.98 16.19 -20.81
C LEU A 17 -19.58 16.04 -21.44
N PRO A 18 -18.56 16.79 -20.98
CA PRO A 18 -17.19 16.62 -21.46
C PRO A 18 -16.78 15.16 -21.26
N GLN A 19 -16.42 14.48 -22.35
CA GLN A 19 -15.89 13.12 -22.29
C GLN A 19 -14.58 13.16 -21.50
N ALA A 20 -14.57 12.56 -20.30
CA ALA A 20 -13.37 12.42 -19.50
C ALA A 20 -12.27 11.71 -20.32
N HIS A 21 -11.17 12.41 -20.57
CA HIS A 21 -10.01 11.87 -21.29
C HIS A 21 -9.32 10.81 -20.40
N GLY A 22 -9.66 9.54 -20.60
CA GLY A 22 -9.03 8.41 -19.93
C GLY A 22 -7.72 7.97 -20.58
N LEU A 23 -6.88 7.25 -19.82
CA LEU A 23 -5.64 6.64 -20.32
C LEU A 23 -5.91 5.81 -21.58
N ARG A 24 -5.28 6.18 -22.69
CA ARG A 24 -5.42 5.48 -23.98
C ARG A 24 -4.05 5.16 -24.56
N LEU A 25 -3.85 3.89 -24.90
CA LEU A 25 -2.65 3.39 -25.56
C LEU A 25 -2.96 2.94 -26.98
N LEU A 26 -1.95 3.01 -27.85
CA LEU A 26 -1.90 2.29 -29.12
C LEU A 26 -0.99 1.08 -28.94
N VAL A 27 -1.36 -0.07 -29.49
CA VAL A 27 -0.63 -1.33 -29.24
C VAL A 27 -0.39 -2.11 -30.52
N GLY A 28 0.83 -2.61 -30.64
CA GLY A 28 1.25 -3.59 -31.65
C GLY A 28 1.95 -4.77 -30.99
N GLN A 29 1.70 -5.96 -31.52
CA GLN A 29 2.24 -7.22 -31.01
C GLN A 29 2.64 -8.12 -32.17
N CYS A 30 3.81 -8.76 -32.07
CA CYS A 30 4.24 -9.77 -33.03
C CYS A 30 5.08 -10.84 -32.31
N THR A 31 4.78 -12.11 -32.57
CA THR A 31 5.53 -13.25 -32.03
C THR A 31 5.61 -14.35 -33.09
N GLU A 32 6.81 -14.81 -33.39
CA GLU A 32 7.05 -15.83 -34.41
C GLU A 32 8.07 -16.87 -33.93
N ALA A 33 7.88 -18.12 -34.37
CA ALA A 33 8.79 -19.21 -34.05
C ALA A 33 10.18 -19.05 -34.70
N GLY A 34 10.31 -18.22 -35.73
CA GLY A 34 11.54 -18.07 -36.49
C GLY A 34 11.92 -19.37 -37.21
N LEU A 35 13.16 -19.82 -37.01
CA LEU A 35 13.68 -21.08 -37.57
C LEU A 35 13.34 -22.30 -36.70
N LYS A 36 12.85 -22.11 -35.47
CA LYS A 36 12.47 -23.20 -34.56
C LYS A 36 11.11 -23.81 -34.97
N PRO A 37 10.89 -25.11 -34.69
CA PRO A 37 9.61 -25.77 -35.00
C PRO A 37 8.45 -25.32 -34.11
N ARG A 38 8.75 -24.70 -32.96
CA ARG A 38 7.76 -24.19 -32.01
C ARG A 38 8.17 -22.81 -31.54
N ASN A 39 7.16 -21.99 -31.25
CA ASN A 39 7.34 -20.71 -30.59
C ASN A 39 7.24 -20.90 -29.07
N GLU A 40 8.37 -20.78 -28.37
CA GLU A 40 8.47 -20.93 -26.91
C GLU A 40 8.14 -19.62 -26.18
N ASP A 41 8.09 -18.50 -26.91
CA ASP A 41 7.68 -17.21 -26.39
C ASP A 41 6.17 -17.10 -26.20
N ALA A 42 5.77 -16.27 -25.24
CA ALA A 42 4.40 -15.86 -25.04
C ALA A 42 4.30 -14.35 -24.80
N ILE A 43 3.32 -13.73 -25.44
CA ILE A 43 3.00 -12.30 -25.28
C ILE A 43 1.53 -12.10 -24.97
N GLY A 44 1.20 -11.02 -24.26
CA GLY A 44 -0.19 -10.68 -23.98
C GLY A 44 -0.35 -9.26 -23.46
N VAL A 45 -1.46 -8.62 -23.84
CA VAL A 45 -1.87 -7.30 -23.36
C VAL A 45 -3.31 -7.39 -22.87
N ARG A 46 -3.62 -6.72 -21.76
CA ARG A 46 -4.99 -6.57 -21.26
C ARG A 46 -5.31 -5.11 -21.02
N MET A 47 -6.33 -4.62 -21.73
CA MET A 47 -6.89 -3.29 -21.59
C MET A 47 -8.31 -3.38 -21.03
N PRO A 48 -8.51 -3.24 -19.70
CA PRO A 48 -9.85 -3.21 -19.14
C PRO A 48 -10.57 -1.89 -19.52
N GLN A 49 -11.89 -1.90 -19.39
CA GLN A 49 -12.73 -0.71 -19.44
C GLN A 49 -13.11 -0.28 -18.00
N ASP A 50 -13.63 0.93 -17.85
CA ASP A 50 -14.27 1.44 -16.62
C ASP A 50 -13.35 1.49 -15.37
N GLU A 51 -13.89 1.16 -14.19
CA GLU A 51 -13.24 1.28 -12.88
C GLU A 51 -11.93 0.48 -12.76
N LEU A 52 -11.81 -0.63 -13.50
CA LEU A 52 -10.59 -1.45 -13.54
C LEU A 52 -9.44 -0.73 -14.26
N LEU A 53 -9.74 0.08 -15.28
CA LEU A 53 -8.72 0.89 -15.97
C LEU A 53 -8.12 1.92 -15.01
N HIS A 54 -8.94 2.56 -14.19
CA HIS A 54 -8.47 3.55 -13.22
C HIS A 54 -7.68 2.92 -12.06
N SER A 55 -8.16 1.79 -11.52
CA SER A 55 -7.56 1.16 -10.34
C SER A 55 -6.33 0.29 -10.65
N LYS A 56 -6.33 -0.41 -11.79
CA LYS A 56 -5.30 -1.40 -12.17
C LYS A 56 -4.54 -1.06 -13.45
N GLY A 57 -5.06 -0.16 -14.29
CA GLY A 57 -4.35 0.25 -15.50
C GLY A 57 -4.30 -0.82 -16.60
N ILE A 58 -3.45 -0.60 -17.58
CA ILE A 58 -3.24 -1.47 -18.74
C ILE A 58 -1.94 -2.25 -18.54
N ALA A 59 -1.99 -3.58 -18.65
CA ALA A 59 -0.84 -4.45 -18.48
C ALA A 59 -0.43 -5.10 -19.80
N ALA A 60 0.87 -5.13 -20.08
CA ALA A 60 1.50 -5.85 -21.19
C ALA A 60 2.62 -6.74 -20.65
N VAL A 61 2.69 -7.98 -21.13
CA VAL A 61 3.61 -9.02 -20.62
C VAL A 61 4.28 -9.72 -21.78
N ILE A 62 5.59 -9.94 -21.68
CA ILE A 62 6.38 -10.79 -22.55
C ILE A 62 7.12 -11.83 -21.70
N CYS A 63 7.12 -13.08 -22.16
CA CYS A 63 7.85 -14.18 -21.55
C CYS A 63 8.54 -14.97 -22.65
N ASP A 64 9.78 -15.37 -22.39
CA ASP A 64 10.54 -16.29 -23.22
C ASP A 64 10.78 -17.58 -22.41
N GLY A 65 10.46 -18.71 -23.04
CA GLY A 65 10.59 -20.04 -22.47
C GLY A 65 12.01 -20.56 -22.64
N VAL A 66 12.67 -20.93 -21.54
CA VAL A 66 14.07 -21.39 -21.61
C VAL A 66 14.16 -22.69 -22.40
N SER A 67 14.80 -22.70 -23.57
CA SER A 67 14.90 -23.90 -24.42
C SER A 67 15.66 -25.08 -23.77
N ALA A 68 16.46 -24.82 -22.74
CA ALA A 68 17.11 -25.88 -21.94
C ALA A 68 16.13 -26.63 -21.03
N ALA A 69 14.91 -26.12 -20.84
CA ALA A 69 13.83 -26.75 -20.10
C ALA A 69 12.86 -27.46 -21.06
N GLU A 70 12.49 -28.70 -20.75
CA GLU A 70 11.62 -29.54 -21.62
C GLU A 70 10.24 -28.92 -21.87
N GLU A 71 9.75 -28.06 -20.96
CA GLU A 71 8.41 -27.44 -21.01
C GLU A 71 8.44 -25.89 -20.93
N GLY A 72 9.50 -25.26 -21.45
CA GLY A 72 9.67 -23.79 -21.45
C GLY A 72 8.48 -23.05 -22.09
N GLN A 73 7.97 -23.55 -23.22
CA GLN A 73 6.79 -23.01 -23.90
C GLN A 73 5.55 -22.99 -23.00
N GLN A 74 5.30 -24.07 -22.26
CA GLN A 74 4.13 -24.15 -21.37
C GLN A 74 4.29 -23.19 -20.19
N ALA A 75 5.51 -23.08 -19.63
CA ALA A 75 5.82 -22.14 -18.56
C ALA A 75 5.53 -20.69 -18.97
N ALA A 76 6.03 -20.26 -20.14
CA ALA A 76 5.80 -18.90 -20.65
C ALA A 76 4.31 -18.60 -20.87
N ARG A 77 3.57 -19.52 -21.50
CA ARG A 77 2.12 -19.34 -21.76
C ARG A 77 1.29 -19.26 -20.48
N VAL A 78 1.60 -20.09 -19.48
CA VAL A 78 0.89 -20.03 -18.19
C VAL A 78 1.27 -18.77 -17.43
N ALA A 79 2.54 -18.36 -17.44
CA ALA A 79 2.97 -17.12 -16.78
C ALA A 79 2.21 -15.89 -17.32
N VAL A 80 2.11 -15.74 -18.65
CA VAL A 80 1.37 -14.63 -19.28
C VAL A 80 -0.12 -14.69 -18.94
N SER A 81 -0.78 -15.83 -19.18
CA SER A 81 -2.22 -15.96 -19.00
C SER A 81 -2.65 -15.82 -17.53
N SER A 82 -1.92 -16.45 -16.61
CA SER A 82 -2.18 -16.34 -15.17
C SER A 82 -1.91 -14.93 -14.67
N PHE A 83 -0.82 -14.27 -15.08
CA PHE A 83 -0.55 -12.91 -14.63
C PHE A 83 -1.64 -11.94 -15.08
N LEU A 84 -2.01 -11.97 -16.37
CA LEU A 84 -3.06 -11.10 -16.92
C LEU A 84 -4.45 -11.43 -16.37
N SER A 85 -4.67 -12.60 -15.79
CA SER A 85 -5.92 -12.94 -15.10
C SER A 85 -5.91 -12.50 -13.64
N ASP A 86 -4.88 -12.92 -12.91
CA ASP A 86 -4.81 -12.82 -11.45
C ASP A 86 -4.51 -11.39 -11.00
N TYR A 87 -3.69 -10.63 -11.76
CA TYR A 87 -3.39 -9.23 -11.47
C TYR A 87 -4.66 -8.38 -11.35
N TYR A 88 -5.60 -8.53 -12.29
CA TYR A 88 -6.87 -7.80 -12.28
C TYR A 88 -7.87 -8.32 -11.25
N SER A 89 -7.63 -9.51 -10.70
CA SER A 89 -8.43 -10.11 -9.62
C SER A 89 -7.91 -9.73 -8.23
N THR A 90 -6.74 -9.07 -8.13
CA THR A 90 -6.19 -8.60 -6.86
C THR A 90 -7.00 -7.43 -6.28
N PRO A 91 -6.99 -7.23 -4.94
CA PRO A 91 -7.66 -6.10 -4.30
C PRO A 91 -7.29 -4.76 -4.94
N GLN A 92 -8.28 -3.91 -5.25
CA GLN A 92 -8.06 -2.58 -5.85
C GLN A 92 -7.20 -1.64 -4.98
N SER A 93 -7.15 -1.88 -3.67
CA SER A 93 -6.35 -1.09 -2.74
C SER A 93 -4.86 -1.39 -2.79
N TRP A 94 -4.47 -2.54 -3.35
CA TRP A 94 -3.07 -2.90 -3.52
C TRP A 94 -2.43 -2.08 -4.65
N SER A 95 -1.21 -1.62 -4.38
CA SER A 95 -0.30 -1.02 -5.35
C SER A 95 0.01 -1.99 -6.49
N VAL A 96 0.46 -1.45 -7.61
CA VAL A 96 0.92 -2.25 -8.74
C VAL A 96 2.06 -3.16 -8.31
N GLU A 97 3.00 -2.66 -7.51
CA GLU A 97 4.11 -3.44 -6.96
C GLU A 97 3.63 -4.65 -6.15
N THR A 98 2.79 -4.41 -5.13
CA THR A 98 2.33 -5.46 -4.22
C THR A 98 1.46 -6.48 -4.95
N ALA A 99 0.56 -6.04 -5.82
CA ALA A 99 -0.27 -6.94 -6.63
C ALA A 99 0.61 -7.83 -7.51
N SER A 100 1.56 -7.24 -8.22
CA SER A 100 2.42 -7.97 -9.15
C SER A 100 3.36 -8.94 -8.44
N GLN A 101 3.99 -8.52 -7.33
CA GLN A 101 4.86 -9.40 -6.54
C GLN A 101 4.10 -10.60 -5.97
N ARG A 102 2.86 -10.41 -5.48
CA ARG A 102 2.03 -11.50 -4.94
C ARG A 102 1.60 -12.48 -6.02
N VAL A 103 1.19 -11.98 -7.18
CA VAL A 103 0.80 -12.81 -8.33
C VAL A 103 2.00 -13.59 -8.86
N LEU A 104 3.15 -12.93 -9.06
CA LEU A 104 4.37 -13.60 -9.54
C LEU A 104 4.92 -14.61 -8.54
N ALA A 105 4.84 -14.34 -7.23
CA ALA A 105 5.22 -15.31 -6.22
C ALA A 105 4.34 -16.58 -6.29
N ALA A 106 3.03 -16.43 -6.50
CA ALA A 106 2.10 -17.55 -6.66
C ALA A 106 2.39 -18.35 -7.95
N ILE A 107 2.59 -17.67 -9.08
CA ILE A 107 2.97 -18.30 -10.36
C ILE A 107 4.30 -19.04 -10.21
N ASN A 108 5.30 -18.43 -9.59
CA ASN A 108 6.61 -19.06 -9.36
C ASN A 108 6.50 -20.33 -8.51
N GLN A 109 5.73 -20.29 -7.42
CA GLN A 109 5.48 -21.46 -6.57
C GLN A 109 4.76 -22.58 -7.32
N TRP A 110 3.81 -22.23 -8.19
CA TRP A 110 3.09 -23.19 -9.01
C TRP A 110 4.00 -23.86 -10.05
N LEU A 111 4.80 -23.08 -10.78
CA LEU A 111 5.78 -23.60 -11.75
C LEU A 111 6.83 -24.51 -11.08
N LEU A 112 7.32 -24.13 -9.89
CA LEU A 112 8.21 -24.97 -9.07
C LEU A 112 7.53 -26.26 -8.62
N GLY A 113 6.24 -26.21 -8.29
CA GLY A 113 5.45 -27.38 -7.91
C GLY A 113 5.39 -28.41 -9.04
N LEU A 114 5.13 -27.95 -10.27
CA LEU A 114 5.09 -28.81 -11.45
C LEU A 114 6.44 -29.48 -11.76
N GLY A 115 7.55 -28.77 -11.52
CA GLY A 115 8.89 -29.32 -11.72
C GLY A 115 9.31 -30.41 -10.71
N ARG A 116 8.67 -30.49 -9.53
CA ARG A 116 9.02 -31.46 -8.47
C ARG A 116 8.44 -32.85 -8.67
N ASP A 117 7.37 -32.99 -9.44
CA ASP A 117 6.76 -34.29 -9.75
C ASP A 117 7.62 -35.12 -10.73
N TYR A 118 8.61 -34.51 -11.37
CA TYR A 118 9.55 -35.15 -12.26
C TYR A 118 10.92 -35.33 -11.57
N ARG A 119 11.38 -36.58 -11.47
CA ARG A 119 12.64 -36.97 -10.77
C ARG A 119 13.93 -36.50 -11.46
N ASP A 120 13.84 -35.81 -12.60
CA ASP A 120 14.98 -35.31 -13.37
C ASP A 120 15.00 -33.77 -13.39
N ALA A 121 16.12 -33.19 -12.97
CA ALA A 121 16.35 -31.74 -12.92
C ALA A 121 16.31 -31.03 -14.30
N SER A 122 16.20 -31.78 -15.40
CA SER A 122 16.06 -31.28 -16.77
C SER A 122 14.61 -30.93 -17.18
N ARG A 123 13.61 -31.27 -16.34
CA ARG A 123 12.17 -31.08 -16.62
C ARG A 123 11.57 -29.85 -15.93
N GLY A 124 12.33 -28.77 -15.84
CA GLY A 124 11.89 -27.55 -15.16
C GLY A 124 10.87 -26.75 -15.98
N PHE A 125 9.86 -26.19 -15.33
CA PHE A 125 8.99 -25.17 -15.93
C PHE A 125 9.63 -23.80 -15.70
N VAL A 126 10.56 -23.40 -16.58
CA VAL A 126 11.36 -22.17 -16.41
C VAL A 126 11.14 -21.22 -17.58
N CYS A 127 10.86 -19.95 -17.27
CA CYS A 127 10.73 -18.88 -18.26
C CYS A 127 11.22 -17.53 -17.73
N THR A 128 11.58 -16.63 -18.62
CA THR A 128 11.77 -15.21 -18.32
C THR A 128 10.41 -14.54 -18.16
N PHE A 129 10.39 -13.36 -17.53
CA PHE A 129 9.18 -12.58 -17.33
C PHE A 129 9.50 -11.09 -17.30
N SER A 130 8.95 -10.36 -18.27
CA SER A 130 8.96 -8.90 -18.27
C SER A 130 7.54 -8.38 -18.46
N ALA A 131 7.11 -7.47 -17.60
CA ALA A 131 5.82 -6.82 -17.71
C ALA A 131 5.91 -5.32 -17.50
N VAL A 132 5.06 -4.60 -18.22
CA VAL A 132 4.84 -3.17 -18.03
C VAL A 132 3.37 -2.91 -17.74
N ILE A 133 3.12 -2.03 -16.78
CA ILE A 133 1.78 -1.65 -16.36
C ILE A 133 1.67 -0.14 -16.41
N PHE A 134 0.77 0.36 -17.25
CA PHE A 134 0.45 1.77 -17.40
C PHE A 134 -0.73 2.09 -16.48
N LYS A 135 -0.50 2.91 -15.46
CA LYS A 135 -1.52 3.31 -14.50
C LYS A 135 -1.44 4.80 -14.24
N SER A 136 -2.55 5.51 -14.46
CA SER A 136 -2.60 6.98 -14.40
C SER A 136 -1.51 7.57 -15.32
N CYS A 137 -0.63 8.41 -14.78
CA CYS A 137 0.53 8.99 -15.48
C CYS A 137 1.85 8.27 -15.16
N SER A 138 1.80 7.01 -14.73
CA SER A 138 2.98 6.23 -14.34
C SER A 138 3.09 4.92 -15.12
N LEU A 139 4.33 4.58 -15.47
CA LEU A 139 4.76 3.30 -16.02
C LEU A 139 5.41 2.49 -14.90
N HIS A 140 4.90 1.30 -14.63
CA HIS A 140 5.46 0.36 -13.68
C HIS A 140 6.10 -0.81 -14.44
N LEU A 141 7.36 -1.08 -14.17
CA LEU A 141 8.15 -2.14 -14.80
C LEU A 141 8.41 -3.27 -13.81
N LEU A 142 8.23 -4.50 -14.28
CA LEU A 142 8.51 -5.74 -13.56
C LEU A 142 9.41 -6.60 -14.45
N HIS A 143 10.54 -7.08 -13.93
CA HIS A 143 11.51 -7.80 -14.75
C HIS A 143 12.22 -8.93 -14.00
N VAL A 144 12.28 -10.08 -14.66
CA VAL A 144 13.04 -11.28 -14.28
C VAL A 144 13.55 -11.95 -15.56
N GLY A 145 14.86 -12.07 -15.74
CA GLY A 145 15.46 -12.71 -16.91
C GLY A 145 16.22 -11.72 -17.77
N ASP A 146 16.21 -11.90 -19.08
CA ASP A 146 17.02 -11.12 -20.04
C ASP A 146 16.20 -10.41 -21.13
N ALA A 147 14.89 -10.62 -21.20
CA ALA A 147 14.01 -9.81 -22.06
C ALA A 147 14.20 -8.30 -21.82
N ARG A 148 14.32 -7.52 -22.89
CA ARG A 148 14.63 -6.09 -22.80
C ARG A 148 13.39 -5.21 -22.95
N VAL A 149 13.29 -4.21 -22.08
CA VAL A 149 12.28 -3.15 -22.17
C VAL A 149 12.96 -1.82 -22.42
N TYR A 150 12.49 -1.11 -23.44
CA TYR A 150 13.00 0.20 -23.84
C TYR A 150 11.89 1.26 -23.76
N LEU A 151 12.27 2.47 -23.35
CA LEU A 151 11.46 3.67 -23.44
C LEU A 151 11.97 4.51 -24.61
N TRP A 152 11.07 4.79 -25.54
CA TRP A 152 11.22 5.72 -26.65
C TRP A 152 10.57 7.05 -26.29
N ARG A 153 11.38 8.07 -26.04
CA ARG A 153 10.91 9.42 -25.70
C ARG A 153 11.68 10.45 -26.51
N LYS A 154 10.96 11.37 -27.16
CA LYS A 154 11.55 12.52 -27.89
C LYS A 154 12.67 12.14 -28.88
N GLY A 155 12.57 10.95 -29.50
CA GLY A 155 13.55 10.48 -30.50
C GLY A 155 14.77 9.73 -29.94
N GLU A 156 14.81 9.51 -28.63
CA GLU A 156 15.85 8.75 -27.93
C GLU A 156 15.30 7.41 -27.42
N LEU A 157 16.10 6.34 -27.59
CA LEU A 157 15.80 5.01 -27.08
C LEU A 157 16.62 4.77 -25.80
N SER A 158 15.94 4.59 -24.68
CA SER A 158 16.56 4.33 -23.38
C SER A 158 16.17 2.95 -22.87
N ARG A 159 17.15 2.14 -22.46
CA ARG A 159 16.91 0.80 -21.92
C ARG A 159 16.55 0.87 -20.44
N LEU A 160 15.45 0.23 -20.05
CA LEU A 160 14.94 0.25 -18.67
C LEU A 160 15.33 -1.00 -17.86
N THR A 161 15.53 -2.15 -18.51
CA THR A 161 15.88 -3.42 -17.82
C THR A 161 17.37 -3.71 -17.84
N ARG A 162 17.82 -4.60 -16.95
CA ARG A 162 19.19 -5.13 -16.88
C ARG A 162 19.13 -6.65 -17.01
N ASP A 163 19.93 -7.22 -17.92
CA ASP A 163 19.88 -8.65 -18.19
C ASP A 163 20.34 -9.45 -16.96
N HIS A 164 19.51 -10.38 -16.49
CA HIS A 164 19.83 -11.33 -15.42
C HIS A 164 20.46 -12.59 -16.00
N SER A 165 21.52 -12.41 -16.77
CA SER A 165 22.24 -13.50 -17.43
C SER A 165 23.74 -13.42 -17.14
N CYS A 166 24.41 -14.57 -17.07
CA CYS A 166 25.86 -14.64 -16.98
C CYS A 166 26.44 -15.46 -18.14
N GLY A 167 27.40 -14.88 -18.86
CA GLY A 167 28.22 -15.62 -19.81
C GLY A 167 29.35 -16.35 -19.07
N ARG A 168 29.44 -17.67 -19.24
CA ARG A 168 30.65 -18.40 -18.80
C ARG A 168 31.76 -18.14 -19.81
N GLY A 169 32.84 -17.50 -19.36
CA GLY A 169 34.06 -17.38 -20.15
C GLY A 169 34.63 -18.76 -20.46
N ASN A 170 34.22 -19.33 -21.60
CA ASN A 170 34.79 -20.46 -22.37
C ASN A 170 33.77 -21.02 -23.39
N GLY A 171 33.02 -20.18 -24.10
CA GLY A 171 32.22 -20.59 -25.26
C GLY A 171 31.05 -21.55 -24.98
N GLN A 172 30.62 -21.71 -23.73
CA GLN A 172 29.42 -22.47 -23.36
C GLN A 172 28.36 -21.52 -22.80
N GLY A 173 27.45 -21.06 -23.67
CA GLY A 173 26.11 -20.56 -23.37
C GLY A 173 25.95 -19.35 -22.43
N VAL A 174 24.88 -18.59 -22.66
CA VAL A 174 24.36 -17.61 -21.71
C VAL A 174 23.42 -18.36 -20.75
N PHE A 175 23.63 -18.20 -19.44
CA PHE A 175 22.75 -18.81 -18.42
C PHE A 175 22.00 -17.74 -17.65
N LEU A 176 20.70 -17.97 -17.42
CA LEU A 176 19.87 -17.11 -16.59
C LEU A 176 20.23 -17.26 -15.12
N THR A 177 20.51 -16.15 -14.45
CA THR A 177 20.72 -16.09 -12.99
C THR A 177 19.40 -15.91 -12.24
N ARG A 178 18.37 -15.38 -12.92
CA ARG A 178 17.01 -15.21 -12.38
C ARG A 178 15.99 -15.55 -13.47
N ALA A 179 15.01 -16.38 -13.13
CA ALA A 179 13.90 -16.76 -13.99
C ALA A 179 12.73 -17.25 -13.11
N LEU A 180 11.51 -17.21 -13.65
CA LEU A 180 10.37 -17.86 -13.02
C LEU A 180 10.55 -19.37 -13.03
N GLY A 181 10.18 -20.05 -11.95
CA GLY A 181 10.31 -21.49 -11.81
C GLY A 181 11.73 -21.99 -11.50
N LEU A 182 12.73 -21.09 -11.44
CA LEU A 182 14.13 -21.47 -11.20
C LEU A 182 14.45 -21.68 -9.72
N ALA A 183 13.92 -20.82 -8.83
CA ALA A 183 14.24 -20.83 -7.41
C ALA A 183 13.01 -20.55 -6.51
N PRO A 184 12.94 -21.13 -5.28
CA PRO A 184 11.82 -20.93 -4.35
C PRO A 184 11.53 -19.48 -3.99
N LYS A 185 12.58 -18.67 -3.88
CA LYS A 185 12.48 -17.23 -3.65
C LYS A 185 12.77 -16.52 -4.96
N LEU A 186 11.76 -15.81 -5.47
CA LEU A 186 11.88 -15.00 -6.67
C LEU A 186 12.31 -13.59 -6.28
N GLU A 187 13.35 -13.08 -6.95
CA GLU A 187 13.76 -11.69 -6.88
C GLU A 187 13.29 -10.98 -8.15
N ILE A 188 12.38 -10.01 -8.00
CA ILE A 188 11.78 -9.26 -9.10
C ILE A 188 12.39 -7.86 -9.09
N ASP A 189 12.95 -7.44 -10.20
CA ASP A 189 13.34 -6.04 -10.38
C ASP A 189 12.08 -5.23 -10.66
N TYR A 190 11.79 -4.26 -9.78
CA TYR A 190 10.65 -3.35 -9.91
C TYR A 190 11.13 -1.90 -9.99
N SER A 191 10.54 -1.13 -10.89
CA SER A 191 10.75 0.31 -10.98
C SER A 191 9.49 1.02 -11.49
N SER A 192 9.37 2.32 -11.20
CA SER A 192 8.26 3.16 -11.66
C SER A 192 8.79 4.47 -12.24
N LEU A 193 8.22 4.91 -13.36
CA LEU A 193 8.60 6.13 -14.07
C LEU A 193 7.35 6.95 -14.43
N SER A 194 7.48 8.28 -14.49
CA SER A 194 6.40 9.15 -15.00
C SER A 194 6.32 9.09 -16.53
N LEU A 195 5.10 9.00 -17.05
CA LEU A 195 4.78 8.99 -18.47
C LEU A 195 4.54 10.42 -19.00
N GLU A 196 4.93 10.63 -20.25
CA GLU A 196 4.57 11.78 -21.08
C GLU A 196 3.67 11.31 -22.23
N GLU A 197 2.86 12.20 -22.79
CA GLU A 197 2.15 11.90 -24.04
C GLU A 197 3.16 11.59 -25.16
N ASP A 198 2.80 10.68 -26.05
CA ASP A 198 3.64 10.13 -27.13
C ASP A 198 4.83 9.26 -26.69
N ASP A 199 4.98 8.96 -25.40
CA ASP A 199 5.93 7.94 -24.96
C ASP A 199 5.63 6.59 -25.61
N GLY A 200 6.67 5.95 -26.15
CA GLY A 200 6.62 4.59 -26.66
C GLY A 200 7.37 3.64 -25.75
N VAL A 201 6.81 2.46 -25.47
CA VAL A 201 7.46 1.40 -24.71
C VAL A 201 7.56 0.17 -25.60
N LEU A 202 8.79 -0.30 -25.81
CA LEU A 202 9.11 -1.46 -26.63
C LEU A 202 9.62 -2.60 -25.75
N LEU A 203 8.98 -3.77 -25.82
CA LEU A 203 9.41 -5.00 -25.18
C LEU A 203 9.90 -5.96 -26.26
N VAL A 204 11.07 -6.57 -26.07
CA VAL A 204 11.69 -7.50 -27.04
C VAL A 204 12.39 -8.68 -26.35
N THR A 205 12.37 -9.84 -26.99
CA THR A 205 13.17 -11.02 -26.61
C THR A 205 14.56 -11.01 -27.26
N ASP A 206 15.43 -11.91 -26.79
CA ASP A 206 16.83 -12.04 -27.20
C ASP A 206 17.00 -12.43 -28.67
N GLY A 207 16.04 -13.17 -29.24
CA GLY A 207 16.01 -13.44 -30.67
C GLY A 207 16.03 -12.16 -31.53
N ILE A 208 15.50 -11.04 -31.03
CA ILE A 208 15.55 -9.75 -31.74
C ILE A 208 16.83 -8.99 -31.39
N TYR A 209 17.04 -8.66 -30.10
CA TYR A 209 18.15 -7.77 -29.72
C TYR A 209 19.53 -8.45 -29.80
N GLY A 210 19.59 -9.78 -29.90
CA GLY A 210 20.81 -10.55 -30.07
C GLY A 210 21.46 -10.30 -31.43
N ASN A 211 20.64 -10.14 -32.48
CA ASN A 211 21.10 -9.92 -33.86
C ASN A 211 20.86 -8.48 -34.34
N VAL A 212 19.96 -7.73 -33.69
CA VAL A 212 19.64 -6.34 -34.05
C VAL A 212 20.16 -5.40 -32.96
N PRO A 213 21.17 -4.56 -33.24
CA PRO A 213 21.71 -3.64 -32.24
C PRO A 213 20.74 -2.50 -31.93
N ASP A 214 20.81 -1.97 -30.71
CA ASP A 214 19.95 -0.88 -30.21
C ASP A 214 19.90 0.35 -31.15
N THR A 215 21.00 0.64 -31.86
CA THR A 215 21.07 1.74 -32.84
C THR A 215 20.16 1.51 -34.04
N VAL A 216 20.03 0.27 -34.49
CA VAL A 216 19.14 -0.12 -35.60
C VAL A 216 17.69 -0.13 -35.12
N ILE A 217 17.43 -0.59 -33.89
CA ILE A 217 16.10 -0.53 -33.28
C ILE A 217 15.62 0.93 -33.17
N ALA A 218 16.49 1.83 -32.69
CA ALA A 218 16.18 3.26 -32.60
C ALA A 218 15.93 3.90 -33.98
N ALA A 219 16.71 3.53 -35.00
CA ALA A 219 16.49 3.99 -36.37
C ALA A 219 15.15 3.46 -36.94
N HIS A 220 14.80 2.21 -36.63
CA HIS A 220 13.55 1.59 -37.06
C HIS A 220 12.33 2.31 -36.49
N LEU A 221 12.34 2.60 -35.17
CA LEU A 221 11.28 3.36 -34.49
C LEU A 221 11.14 4.78 -35.06
N ARG A 222 12.24 5.42 -35.45
CA ARG A 222 12.23 6.76 -36.05
C ARG A 222 11.61 6.77 -37.45
N ASN A 223 11.84 5.72 -38.23
CA ASN A 223 11.40 5.65 -39.63
C ASN A 223 9.95 5.17 -39.79
N HIS A 224 9.35 4.60 -38.75
CA HIS A 224 7.98 4.08 -38.76
C HIS A 224 7.11 4.86 -37.76
N PRO A 225 6.51 6.00 -38.15
CA PRO A 225 5.65 6.75 -37.26
C PRO A 225 4.34 5.99 -37.01
N THR A 226 3.92 5.95 -35.75
CA THR A 226 2.79 5.12 -35.29
C THR A 226 1.55 5.96 -34.97
N HIS A 227 0.58 6.04 -35.88
CA HIS A 227 -0.61 6.87 -35.68
C HIS A 227 -1.81 6.07 -35.16
N ASP A 228 -1.87 4.78 -35.50
CA ASP A 228 -2.89 3.85 -35.07
C ASP A 228 -2.30 2.48 -34.63
N ASP A 229 -3.17 1.57 -34.20
CA ASP A 229 -2.78 0.22 -33.76
C ASP A 229 -2.18 -0.61 -34.91
N ASN A 230 -2.64 -0.41 -36.16
CA ASN A 230 -2.11 -1.13 -37.33
C ASN A 230 -0.68 -0.71 -37.63
N ASP A 231 -0.35 0.57 -37.50
CA ASP A 231 1.01 1.07 -37.64
C ASP A 231 1.92 0.45 -36.56
N CYS A 232 1.44 0.35 -35.32
CA CYS A 232 2.17 -0.32 -34.24
C CYS A 232 2.39 -1.81 -34.54
N GLU A 233 1.40 -2.53 -35.05
CA GLU A 233 1.55 -3.93 -35.47
C GLU A 233 2.55 -4.08 -36.62
N ASN A 234 2.44 -3.23 -37.64
CA ASN A 234 3.34 -3.24 -38.80
C ASN A 234 4.78 -2.93 -38.40
N LEU A 235 4.99 -2.02 -37.45
CA LEU A 235 6.29 -1.74 -36.86
C LEU A 235 6.89 -2.98 -36.20
N CYS A 236 6.09 -3.71 -35.43
CA CYS A 236 6.50 -4.95 -34.76
C CYS A 236 6.85 -6.05 -35.79
N ARG A 237 5.99 -6.28 -36.78
CA ARG A 237 6.24 -7.25 -37.88
C ARG A 237 7.51 -6.91 -38.65
N ALA A 238 7.72 -5.63 -38.99
CA ALA A 238 8.91 -5.19 -39.70
C ALA A 238 10.19 -5.40 -38.87
N LEU A 239 10.12 -5.24 -37.53
CA LEU A 239 11.25 -5.52 -36.64
C LEU A 239 11.58 -7.01 -36.60
N VAL A 240 10.57 -7.88 -36.55
CA VAL A 240 10.75 -9.34 -36.62
C VAL A 240 11.39 -9.75 -37.95
N LEU A 241 10.90 -9.23 -39.08
CA LEU A 241 11.47 -9.50 -40.39
C LEU A 241 12.93 -9.03 -40.50
N LEU A 242 13.26 -7.89 -39.88
CA LEU A 242 14.64 -7.38 -39.83
C LEU A 242 15.54 -8.33 -39.03
N ALA A 243 15.08 -8.85 -37.90
CA ALA A 243 15.82 -9.83 -37.11
C ALA A 243 16.02 -11.17 -37.85
N MET A 244 14.99 -11.64 -38.57
CA MET A 244 15.10 -12.81 -39.44
C MET A 244 16.13 -12.60 -40.56
N ALA A 245 16.10 -11.43 -41.21
CA ALA A 245 17.06 -11.07 -42.26
C ALA A 245 18.49 -10.92 -41.71
N ALA A 246 18.65 -10.53 -40.44
CA ALA A 246 19.93 -10.49 -39.74
C ALA A 246 20.43 -11.87 -39.27
N GLY A 247 19.68 -12.94 -39.54
CA GLY A 247 20.10 -14.32 -39.29
C GLY A 247 19.84 -14.83 -37.87
N SER A 248 18.80 -14.33 -37.20
CA SER A 248 18.39 -14.87 -35.89
C SER A 248 17.87 -16.31 -36.02
N ASP A 249 18.31 -17.17 -35.10
CA ASP A 249 17.93 -18.59 -35.00
C ASP A 249 17.01 -18.91 -33.81
N ASP A 250 16.60 -17.89 -33.05
CA ASP A 250 15.71 -18.01 -31.90
C ASP A 250 14.25 -17.62 -32.19
N ASN A 251 13.37 -17.72 -31.19
CA ASN A 251 12.03 -17.19 -31.20
C ASN A 251 12.06 -15.66 -31.16
N LEU A 252 11.15 -15.04 -31.92
CA LEU A 252 11.18 -13.61 -32.20
C LEU A 252 9.90 -12.98 -31.69
N SER A 253 9.96 -12.28 -30.56
CA SER A 253 8.80 -11.63 -29.97
C SER A 253 9.07 -10.18 -29.63
N CYS A 254 8.13 -9.32 -30.04
CA CYS A 254 8.12 -7.91 -29.69
C CYS A 254 6.72 -7.37 -29.45
N GLN A 255 6.65 -6.35 -28.61
CA GLN A 255 5.44 -5.58 -28.35
C GLN A 255 5.77 -4.11 -28.23
N TYR A 256 5.01 -3.27 -28.92
CA TYR A 256 5.16 -1.82 -28.86
C TYR A 256 3.87 -1.19 -28.36
N LEU A 257 3.97 -0.38 -27.31
CA LEU A 257 2.84 0.35 -26.71
C LEU A 257 3.15 1.85 -26.72
N ARG A 258 2.30 2.66 -27.35
CA ARG A 258 2.45 4.12 -27.38
C ARG A 258 1.33 4.81 -26.60
N VAL A 259 1.70 5.77 -25.77
CA VAL A 259 0.77 6.60 -25.00
C VAL A 259 0.13 7.64 -25.92
N LYS A 260 -1.18 7.51 -26.17
CA LYS A 260 -1.94 8.46 -27.01
C LYS A 260 -2.56 9.59 -26.21
N ASN A 261 -3.05 9.27 -25.01
CA ASN A 261 -3.68 10.24 -24.13
C ASN A 261 -3.43 9.81 -22.68
N LEU A 262 -2.98 10.77 -21.86
CA LEU A 262 -2.86 10.59 -20.42
C LEU A 262 -4.06 11.25 -19.73
N PRO A 263 -4.57 10.65 -18.65
CA PRO A 263 -5.61 11.30 -17.87
C PRO A 263 -5.12 12.66 -17.38
N SER A 264 -5.97 13.69 -17.48
CA SER A 264 -5.67 15.01 -16.93
C SER A 264 -5.43 14.85 -15.43
N MET A 265 -4.36 15.47 -14.91
CA MET A 265 -4.03 15.45 -13.47
C MET A 265 -5.04 16.22 -12.59
N ASP A 266 -6.17 16.65 -13.16
CA ASP A 266 -7.18 17.42 -12.45
C ASP A 266 -8.04 16.49 -11.60
N LYS A 267 -7.53 16.21 -10.39
CA LYS A 267 -8.17 15.45 -9.30
C LYS A 267 -9.64 15.86 -9.11
N THR A 268 -9.90 17.13 -9.35
CA THR A 268 -11.19 17.81 -9.29
C THR A 268 -12.22 17.16 -10.21
N ASP A 269 -11.90 16.85 -11.47
CA ASP A 269 -12.87 16.30 -12.42
C ASP A 269 -13.25 14.85 -12.10
N LEU A 270 -12.30 14.04 -11.59
CA LEU A 270 -12.57 12.67 -11.16
C LEU A 270 -13.52 12.65 -9.94
N TYR A 271 -13.25 13.46 -8.92
CA TYR A 271 -14.13 13.52 -7.75
C TYR A 271 -15.44 14.24 -8.01
N LEU A 272 -15.47 15.27 -8.86
CA LEU A 272 -16.71 15.92 -9.29
C LEU A 272 -17.60 14.98 -10.12
N SER A 273 -17.00 14.12 -10.96
CA SER A 273 -17.75 13.07 -11.67
C SER A 273 -18.33 12.02 -10.70
N LEU A 274 -17.59 11.68 -9.64
CA LEU A 274 -18.04 10.78 -8.57
C LEU A 274 -19.10 11.44 -7.67
N ALA A 275 -18.98 12.76 -7.45
CA ALA A 275 -19.95 13.62 -6.77
C ALA A 275 -21.11 14.05 -7.69
N SER A 276 -21.51 13.18 -8.62
CA SER A 276 -22.68 13.33 -9.48
C SER A 276 -24.00 13.69 -8.76
N LYS A 277 -24.02 13.67 -7.41
CA LYS A 277 -25.17 13.94 -6.57
C LYS A 277 -24.94 15.18 -5.70
N PRO A 278 -25.97 16.04 -5.53
CA PRO A 278 -25.86 17.23 -4.70
C PRO A 278 -25.61 16.87 -3.23
N PHE A 279 -25.02 17.81 -2.49
CA PHE A 279 -24.89 17.64 -1.04
C PHE A 279 -26.28 17.81 -0.41
N PRO A 280 -26.65 16.96 0.56
CA PRO A 280 -27.92 17.14 1.24
C PRO A 280 -27.87 18.42 2.09
N PRO A 281 -28.98 19.16 2.22
CA PRO A 281 -29.09 20.22 3.22
C PRO A 281 -28.99 19.63 4.63
N PRO A 282 -28.64 20.43 5.66
CA PRO A 282 -28.68 19.99 7.05
C PRO A 282 -30.02 19.35 7.40
N LEU A 283 -29.99 18.14 7.97
CA LEU A 283 -31.20 17.36 8.24
C LEU A 283 -31.63 17.51 9.69
N ALA A 284 -32.92 17.80 9.91
CA ALA A 284 -33.50 17.85 11.24
C ALA A 284 -34.15 16.51 11.63
N VAL A 285 -34.35 16.29 12.93
CA VAL A 285 -35.08 15.12 13.45
C VAL A 285 -36.47 15.06 12.81
N GLY A 286 -36.82 13.89 12.26
CA GLY A 286 -38.07 13.65 11.57
C GLY A 286 -37.99 13.77 10.04
N HIS A 287 -36.97 14.42 9.48
CA HIS A 287 -36.75 14.51 8.03
C HIS A 287 -36.54 13.13 7.40
N LEU A 288 -36.93 13.00 6.12
CA LEU A 288 -36.80 11.79 5.33
C LEU A 288 -35.87 12.04 4.14
N LEU A 289 -34.83 11.23 4.00
CA LEU A 289 -33.93 11.23 2.84
C LEU A 289 -33.85 9.80 2.28
N ASP A 290 -34.27 9.60 1.03
CA ASP A 290 -34.21 8.32 0.31
C ASP A 290 -34.77 7.10 1.10
N GLY A 291 -35.84 7.34 1.87
CA GLY A 291 -36.49 6.32 2.70
C GLY A 291 -35.95 6.20 4.13
N TYR A 292 -34.89 6.93 4.47
CA TYR A 292 -34.30 6.98 5.81
C TYR A 292 -34.82 8.17 6.60
N ARG A 293 -35.48 7.90 7.74
CA ARG A 293 -35.99 8.93 8.64
C ARG A 293 -34.95 9.25 9.71
N VAL A 294 -34.59 10.53 9.86
CA VAL A 294 -33.70 11.00 10.93
C VAL A 294 -34.40 10.87 12.28
N LYS A 295 -33.76 10.18 13.22
CA LYS A 295 -34.23 9.97 14.59
C LYS A 295 -33.48 10.81 15.59
N GLN A 296 -32.19 11.00 15.37
CA GLN A 296 -31.31 11.76 16.25
C GLN A 296 -30.13 12.32 15.47
N ILE A 297 -29.65 13.49 15.87
CA ILE A 297 -28.37 14.04 15.42
C ILE A 297 -27.30 13.51 16.40
N ILE A 298 -26.40 12.66 15.91
CA ILE A 298 -25.34 12.03 16.73
C ILE A 298 -24.16 13.00 16.87
N HIS A 299 -23.77 13.62 15.77
CA HIS A 299 -22.65 14.53 15.73
C HIS A 299 -22.89 15.62 14.69
N GLU A 300 -22.66 16.86 15.07
CA GLU A 300 -22.71 18.02 14.19
C GLU A 300 -21.43 18.82 14.41
N SER A 301 -20.59 18.87 13.39
CA SER A 301 -19.40 19.72 13.35
C SER A 301 -19.38 20.51 12.05
N GLU A 302 -18.53 21.52 11.99
CA GLU A 302 -18.29 22.27 10.74
C GLU A 302 -17.94 21.33 9.57
N ARG A 303 -17.22 20.24 9.86
CA ARG A 303 -16.66 19.31 8.88
C ARG A 303 -17.52 18.09 8.57
N SER A 304 -18.42 17.64 9.43
CA SER A 304 -19.26 16.49 9.11
C SER A 304 -20.50 16.42 9.98
N GLN A 305 -21.56 15.86 9.41
CA GLN A 305 -22.82 15.63 10.10
C GLN A 305 -23.11 14.13 10.11
N VAL A 306 -23.42 13.60 11.30
CA VAL A 306 -23.75 12.19 11.52
C VAL A 306 -25.11 12.09 12.20
N TYR A 307 -25.99 11.31 11.59
CA TYR A 307 -27.38 11.14 12.00
C TYR A 307 -27.67 9.68 12.31
N LEU A 308 -28.43 9.42 13.38
CA LEU A 308 -29.12 8.15 13.54
C LEU A 308 -30.36 8.17 12.65
N VAL A 309 -30.43 7.22 11.71
CA VAL A 309 -31.57 7.09 10.80
C VAL A 309 -32.24 5.74 10.93
N GLN A 310 -33.53 5.68 10.58
CA GLN A 310 -34.32 4.46 10.54
C GLN A 310 -34.87 4.25 9.12
N ASP A 311 -34.66 3.07 8.55
CA ASP A 311 -35.25 2.67 7.26
C ASP A 311 -36.74 2.32 7.40
N THR A 312 -37.44 2.13 6.28
CA THR A 312 -38.84 1.70 6.19
C THR A 312 -39.12 0.40 6.94
N ASP A 313 -38.13 -0.50 7.03
CA ASP A 313 -38.25 -1.78 7.74
C ASP A 313 -38.01 -1.66 9.25
N GLY A 314 -37.81 -0.45 9.77
CA GLY A 314 -37.56 -0.20 11.19
C GLY A 314 -36.11 -0.40 11.65
N ARG A 315 -35.20 -0.76 10.74
CA ARG A 315 -33.75 -0.96 11.02
C ARG A 315 -33.02 0.37 11.19
N PHE A 316 -32.10 0.44 12.15
CA PHE A 316 -31.29 1.63 12.44
C PHE A 316 -29.94 1.61 11.70
N ALA A 317 -29.47 2.79 11.29
CA ALA A 317 -28.17 3.01 10.67
C ALA A 317 -27.63 4.39 11.07
N CYS A 318 -26.31 4.58 10.92
CA CYS A 318 -25.69 5.89 10.99
C CYS A 318 -25.53 6.46 9.58
N MET A 319 -26.09 7.63 9.32
CA MET A 319 -25.92 8.36 8.06
C MET A 319 -24.90 9.47 8.26
N LYS A 320 -23.83 9.44 7.48
CA LYS A 320 -22.85 10.53 7.42
C LYS A 320 -23.04 11.30 6.12
N THR A 321 -23.17 12.62 6.23
CA THR A 321 -23.33 13.53 5.10
C THR A 321 -22.18 14.54 5.08
N PRO A 322 -21.76 14.99 3.89
CA PRO A 322 -20.81 16.07 3.79
C PRO A 322 -21.46 17.38 4.28
N SER A 323 -20.64 18.29 4.80
CA SER A 323 -21.10 19.61 5.23
C SER A 323 -21.21 20.55 4.02
N VAL A 324 -22.32 21.28 3.92
CA VAL A 324 -22.53 22.29 2.85
C VAL A 324 -21.50 23.42 2.88
N ASN A 325 -20.85 23.65 4.02
CA ASN A 325 -19.80 24.66 4.17
C ASN A 325 -18.53 24.34 3.37
N TYR A 326 -18.39 23.10 2.88
CA TYR A 326 -17.23 22.59 2.14
C TYR A 326 -17.59 22.14 0.71
N LEU A 327 -18.68 22.69 0.15
CA LEU A 327 -19.14 22.40 -1.22
C LEU A 327 -18.08 22.69 -2.29
N ASP A 328 -17.22 23.69 -2.08
CA ASP A 328 -16.19 24.10 -3.02
C ASP A 328 -14.77 23.60 -2.64
N ASP A 329 -14.63 22.86 -1.52
CA ASP A 329 -13.35 22.33 -1.06
C ASP A 329 -13.12 20.92 -1.63
N ALA A 330 -12.49 20.85 -2.80
CA ALA A 330 -12.18 19.59 -3.48
C ALA A 330 -11.44 18.56 -2.60
N ALA A 331 -10.53 19.01 -1.73
CA ALA A 331 -9.77 18.12 -0.84
C ALA A 331 -10.64 17.54 0.28
N TYR A 332 -11.66 18.27 0.73
CA TYR A 332 -12.68 17.75 1.63
C TYR A 332 -13.58 16.71 0.93
N ILE A 333 -14.07 17.01 -0.28
CA ILE A 333 -14.92 16.08 -1.05
C ILE A 333 -14.17 14.77 -1.32
N GLU A 334 -12.91 14.87 -1.74
CA GLU A 334 -12.02 13.72 -1.93
C GLU A 334 -11.97 12.84 -0.68
N ARG A 335 -11.71 13.42 0.50
CA ARG A 335 -11.64 12.66 1.76
C ARG A 335 -12.95 11.96 2.10
N PHE A 336 -14.08 12.64 1.92
CA PHE A 336 -15.40 12.06 2.18
C PHE A 336 -15.68 10.86 1.25
N MET A 337 -15.36 11.00 -0.04
CA MET A 337 -15.50 9.94 -1.02
C MET A 337 -14.55 8.78 -0.74
N GLN A 338 -13.31 9.09 -0.39
CA GLN A 338 -12.28 8.12 -0.05
C GLN A 338 -12.68 7.30 1.19
N GLU A 339 -13.27 7.94 2.21
CA GLU A 339 -13.78 7.27 3.40
C GLU A 339 -14.87 6.24 3.05
N SER A 340 -15.88 6.64 2.25
CA SER A 340 -16.92 5.73 1.77
C SER A 340 -16.34 4.59 0.91
N TRP A 341 -15.34 4.89 0.07
CA TRP A 341 -14.68 3.91 -0.78
C TRP A 341 -13.93 2.87 0.08
N ILE A 342 -13.19 3.31 1.10
CA ILE A 342 -12.47 2.45 2.04
C ILE A 342 -13.45 1.59 2.84
N GLY A 343 -14.49 2.20 3.42
CA GLY A 343 -15.49 1.50 4.22
C GLY A 343 -16.21 0.39 3.45
N SER A 344 -16.46 0.57 2.16
CA SER A 344 -17.10 -0.46 1.32
C SER A 344 -16.22 -1.70 1.07
N ARG A 345 -14.89 -1.58 1.24
CA ARG A 345 -13.88 -2.59 0.87
C ARG A 345 -13.27 -3.32 2.05
N ILE A 346 -13.65 -2.95 3.28
CA ILE A 346 -13.26 -3.63 4.51
C ILE A 346 -14.50 -4.27 5.15
N ARG A 347 -14.44 -5.59 5.36
CA ARG A 347 -15.40 -6.32 6.19
C ARG A 347 -14.63 -7.05 7.28
N HIS A 348 -14.75 -6.57 8.50
CA HIS A 348 -14.07 -7.16 9.66
C HIS A 348 -14.87 -6.87 10.94
N GLY A 349 -14.88 -7.77 11.91
CA GLY A 349 -15.66 -7.61 13.14
C GLY A 349 -15.28 -6.36 13.95
N ASN A 350 -14.01 -5.95 13.87
CA ASN A 350 -13.44 -4.81 14.61
C ASN A 350 -13.31 -3.53 13.77
N VAL A 351 -13.92 -3.46 12.59
CA VAL A 351 -13.94 -2.26 11.74
C VAL A 351 -15.40 -1.96 11.42
N VAL A 352 -15.83 -0.70 11.48
CA VAL A 352 -17.22 -0.34 11.16
C VAL A 352 -17.56 -0.74 9.72
N ALA A 353 -18.69 -1.42 9.55
CA ALA A 353 -19.18 -1.84 8.25
C ALA A 353 -20.01 -0.74 7.59
N LEU A 354 -19.71 -0.46 6.33
CA LEU A 354 -20.59 0.30 5.47
C LEU A 354 -21.79 -0.57 5.08
N LEU A 355 -23.00 -0.01 5.14
CA LEU A 355 -24.21 -0.69 4.72
C LEU A 355 -24.39 -0.52 3.21
N ASP A 356 -24.54 -1.66 2.53
CA ASP A 356 -24.73 -1.71 1.09
C ASP A 356 -26.07 -1.08 0.70
N GLN A 357 -26.07 -0.24 -0.34
CA GLN A 357 -27.25 0.50 -0.77
C GLN A 357 -27.68 0.00 -2.14
N GLN A 358 -28.78 -0.74 -2.17
CA GLN A 358 -29.48 -1.08 -3.43
C GLN A 358 -30.49 0.01 -3.85
N LYS A 359 -30.57 1.13 -3.11
CA LYS A 359 -31.51 2.23 -3.37
C LYS A 359 -30.84 3.36 -4.14
N PRO A 360 -31.53 3.97 -5.14
CA PRO A 360 -31.03 5.16 -5.82
C PRO A 360 -30.97 6.33 -4.84
N LYS A 361 -29.79 6.93 -4.68
CA LYS A 361 -29.61 8.12 -3.83
C LYS A 361 -30.05 9.41 -4.54
N SER A 362 -30.64 10.36 -3.85
CA SER A 362 -30.90 11.73 -4.36
C SER A 362 -29.80 12.71 -3.97
N ALA A 363 -29.00 12.39 -2.96
CA ALA A 363 -27.91 13.23 -2.45
C ALA A 363 -26.66 12.40 -2.08
N LEU A 364 -25.55 13.09 -1.82
CA LEU A 364 -24.29 12.45 -1.41
C LEU A 364 -24.32 12.10 0.09
N TYR A 365 -24.33 10.81 0.41
CA TYR A 365 -24.19 10.29 1.78
C TYR A 365 -23.78 8.82 1.75
N TYR A 366 -23.30 8.32 2.88
CA TYR A 366 -23.13 6.88 3.11
C TYR A 366 -23.71 6.46 4.46
N LEU A 367 -23.95 5.16 4.59
CA LEU A 367 -24.54 4.55 5.78
C LEU A 367 -23.55 3.58 6.40
N THR A 368 -23.41 3.62 7.71
CA THR A 368 -22.72 2.59 8.49
C THR A 368 -23.71 1.89 9.42
N GLU A 369 -23.32 0.71 9.90
CA GLU A 369 -24.03 0.06 11.00
C GLU A 369 -24.13 0.99 12.21
N TYR A 370 -25.29 0.97 12.88
CA TYR A 370 -25.44 1.67 14.15
C TYR A 370 -24.83 0.83 15.28
N LEU A 371 -23.93 1.44 16.06
CA LEU A 371 -23.24 0.78 17.15
C LEU A 371 -23.80 1.24 18.50
N HIS A 372 -24.26 0.29 19.30
CA HIS A 372 -24.70 0.53 20.67
C HIS A 372 -23.48 0.54 21.61
N GLY A 373 -22.83 1.69 21.72
CA GLY A 373 -21.61 1.83 22.51
C GLY A 373 -21.25 3.28 22.80
N LYS A 374 -20.07 3.47 23.38
CA LYS A 374 -19.45 4.79 23.57
C LYS A 374 -18.07 4.81 22.92
N PRO A 375 -17.64 5.96 22.36
CA PRO A 375 -16.24 6.19 22.02
C PRO A 375 -15.30 5.90 23.21
N LEU A 376 -14.08 5.44 22.94
CA LEU A 376 -13.16 4.95 23.98
C LEU A 376 -12.74 6.06 24.96
N ASP A 377 -12.59 7.30 24.52
CA ASP A 377 -12.36 8.46 25.39
C ASP A 377 -13.49 8.63 26.43
N GLN A 378 -14.74 8.51 25.99
CA GLN A 378 -15.92 8.56 26.86
C GLN A 378 -16.09 7.30 27.70
N TRP A 379 -15.65 6.15 27.21
CA TRP A 379 -15.72 4.88 27.91
C TRP A 379 -14.69 4.80 29.04
N LEU A 380 -13.46 5.29 28.80
CA LEU A 380 -12.43 5.44 29.83
C LEU A 380 -12.83 6.48 30.87
N ALA A 381 -13.50 7.56 30.45
CA ALA A 381 -13.92 8.66 31.33
C ALA A 381 -12.76 9.26 32.16
N GLY A 382 -11.53 9.17 31.66
CA GLY A 382 -10.31 9.59 32.38
C GLY A 382 -9.78 8.59 33.41
N GLU A 383 -10.34 7.38 33.50
CA GLU A 383 -9.89 6.30 34.37
C GLU A 383 -8.94 5.32 33.65
N CYS A 384 -8.15 4.57 34.43
CA CYS A 384 -7.31 3.50 33.91
C CYS A 384 -8.05 2.15 33.89
N CYS A 385 -7.62 1.28 32.99
CA CYS A 385 -8.11 -0.08 32.84
C CYS A 385 -7.14 -1.07 33.49
N ASP A 386 -7.70 -2.20 33.95
CA ASP A 386 -6.88 -3.35 34.28
C ASP A 386 -6.16 -3.90 33.03
N ALA A 387 -5.06 -4.62 33.27
CA ALA A 387 -4.22 -5.13 32.19
C ALA A 387 -4.98 -6.13 31.29
N ASP A 388 -5.85 -6.97 31.85
CA ASP A 388 -6.58 -7.99 31.09
C ASP A 388 -7.61 -7.35 30.16
N THR A 389 -8.39 -6.38 30.65
CA THR A 389 -9.30 -5.59 29.82
C THR A 389 -8.52 -4.83 28.75
N THR A 390 -7.37 -4.24 29.08
CA THR A 390 -6.56 -3.52 28.10
C THR A 390 -6.06 -4.44 26.99
N LEU A 391 -5.48 -5.57 27.35
CA LEU A 391 -5.01 -6.57 26.37
C LEU A 391 -6.15 -7.08 25.49
N HIS A 392 -7.34 -7.29 26.07
CA HIS A 392 -8.52 -7.72 25.33
C HIS A 392 -8.96 -6.69 24.26
N LEU A 393 -9.00 -5.40 24.61
CA LEU A 393 -9.37 -4.36 23.65
C LEU A 393 -8.26 -4.12 22.62
N VAL A 394 -6.98 -4.11 23.03
CA VAL A 394 -5.84 -3.93 22.12
C VAL A 394 -5.74 -5.08 21.11
N ALA A 395 -6.03 -6.33 21.51
CA ALA A 395 -6.09 -7.46 20.58
C ALA A 395 -7.10 -7.22 19.44
N GLN A 396 -8.26 -6.66 19.78
CA GLN A 396 -9.30 -6.35 18.81
C GLN A 396 -8.92 -5.16 17.91
N MET A 397 -8.30 -4.12 18.48
CA MET A 397 -7.76 -2.99 17.72
C MET A 397 -6.68 -3.45 16.74
N GLU A 398 -5.75 -4.31 17.18
CA GLU A 398 -4.72 -4.94 16.35
C GLU A 398 -5.37 -5.72 15.20
N ALA A 399 -6.39 -6.52 15.48
CA ALA A 399 -7.06 -7.33 14.46
C ALA A 399 -7.72 -6.44 13.39
N GLY A 400 -8.34 -5.32 13.80
CA GLY A 400 -8.88 -4.31 12.91
C GLY A 400 -7.81 -3.64 12.05
N LEU A 401 -6.74 -3.11 12.67
CA LEU A 401 -5.61 -2.48 11.97
C LEU A 401 -4.94 -3.44 10.99
N ARG A 402 -4.68 -4.68 11.41
CA ARG A 402 -4.07 -5.70 10.54
C ARG A 402 -4.97 -6.06 9.36
N ALA A 403 -6.30 -6.00 9.51
CA ALA A 403 -7.23 -6.17 8.39
C ALA A 403 -7.12 -5.03 7.36
N MET A 404 -6.88 -3.80 7.82
CA MET A 404 -6.62 -2.63 6.98
C MET A 404 -5.23 -2.69 6.32
N HIS A 405 -4.17 -2.97 7.10
CA HIS A 405 -2.79 -3.03 6.61
C HIS A 405 -2.59 -4.11 5.54
N ARG A 406 -3.25 -5.27 5.68
CA ARG A 406 -3.25 -6.32 4.63
C ARG A 406 -3.87 -5.88 3.30
N ARG A 407 -4.66 -4.80 3.33
CA ARG A 407 -5.23 -4.14 2.14
C ARG A 407 -4.43 -2.90 1.74
N GLU A 408 -3.25 -2.67 2.33
CA GLU A 408 -2.41 -1.49 2.11
C GLU A 408 -3.10 -0.16 2.48
N MET A 409 -3.98 -0.22 3.48
CA MET A 409 -4.67 0.94 4.04
C MET A 409 -4.06 1.26 5.39
N ILE A 410 -3.54 2.47 5.57
CA ILE A 410 -3.00 2.99 6.84
C ILE A 410 -4.03 3.96 7.43
N HIS A 411 -4.38 3.80 8.71
CA HIS A 411 -5.44 4.56 9.36
C HIS A 411 -5.09 6.05 9.53
N ARG A 412 -3.89 6.35 10.02
CA ARG A 412 -3.28 7.68 10.26
C ARG A 412 -3.97 8.60 11.26
N ASP A 413 -5.24 8.39 11.59
CA ASP A 413 -5.98 9.15 12.62
C ASP A 413 -6.52 8.25 13.74
N LEU A 414 -5.71 7.32 14.24
CA LEU A 414 -6.12 6.45 15.33
C LEU A 414 -6.06 7.21 16.66
N LYS A 415 -7.20 7.35 17.33
CA LYS A 415 -7.36 8.00 18.64
C LYS A 415 -8.54 7.35 19.40
N PRO A 416 -8.66 7.53 20.72
CA PRO A 416 -9.76 6.96 21.49
C PRO A 416 -11.15 7.36 20.96
N GLY A 417 -11.33 8.62 20.52
CA GLY A 417 -12.59 9.08 19.92
C GLY A 417 -13.00 8.35 18.62
N ASN A 418 -12.06 7.69 17.94
CA ASN A 418 -12.29 6.90 16.71
C ASN A 418 -12.42 5.40 17.00
N ILE A 419 -12.59 5.00 18.27
CA ILE A 419 -12.76 3.61 18.68
C ILE A 419 -14.07 3.51 19.46
N MET A 420 -15.07 2.84 18.88
CA MET A 420 -16.32 2.56 19.58
C MET A 420 -16.17 1.32 20.46
N VAL A 421 -16.55 1.42 21.73
CA VAL A 421 -16.63 0.30 22.67
C VAL A 421 -18.10 0.00 22.97
N THR A 422 -18.54 -1.21 22.64
CA THR A 422 -19.89 -1.69 22.93
C THR A 422 -20.03 -2.16 24.38
N ALA A 423 -21.27 -2.37 24.85
CA ALA A 423 -21.54 -2.88 26.19
C ALA A 423 -20.84 -4.22 26.48
N ASP A 424 -20.67 -5.07 25.46
CA ASP A 424 -20.01 -6.38 25.55
C ASP A 424 -18.48 -6.30 25.43
N LYS A 425 -17.88 -5.11 25.58
CA LYS A 425 -16.43 -4.84 25.40
C LYS A 425 -15.89 -5.24 24.03
N HIS A 426 -16.75 -5.29 23.01
CA HIS A 426 -16.34 -5.43 21.61
C HIS A 426 -16.05 -4.05 21.01
N ILE A 427 -14.92 -3.90 20.33
CA ILE A 427 -14.52 -2.62 19.71
C ILE A 427 -14.77 -2.60 18.22
N LYS A 428 -15.06 -1.40 17.69
CA LYS A 428 -14.99 -1.10 16.25
C LYS A 428 -14.18 0.16 15.99
N LEU A 429 -13.23 0.06 15.07
CA LEU A 429 -12.53 1.21 14.51
C LEU A 429 -13.48 2.02 13.61
N LEU A 430 -13.42 3.35 13.76
CA LEU A 430 -14.23 4.35 13.05
C LEU A 430 -13.34 5.32 12.27
N ASP A 431 -13.97 6.11 11.39
CA ASP A 431 -13.41 7.27 10.68
C ASP A 431 -12.17 6.99 9.80
N PHE A 432 -12.42 6.84 8.50
CA PHE A 432 -11.37 6.60 7.49
C PHE A 432 -11.05 7.84 6.65
N GLY A 433 -11.51 9.04 7.05
CA GLY A 433 -11.33 10.28 6.29
C GLY A 433 -9.86 10.70 6.12
N SER A 434 -8.97 10.19 6.96
CA SER A 434 -7.52 10.45 6.93
C SER A 434 -6.69 9.26 6.43
N CYS A 435 -7.34 8.16 6.05
CA CYS A 435 -6.66 6.93 5.67
C CYS A 435 -5.81 7.12 4.40
N TYR A 436 -4.68 6.44 4.36
CA TYR A 436 -3.81 6.38 3.19
C TYR A 436 -3.85 5.02 2.55
N VAL A 437 -4.14 4.97 1.24
CA VAL A 437 -4.22 3.74 0.46
C VAL A 437 -3.13 3.78 -0.60
N LYS A 438 -2.18 2.83 -0.55
CA LYS A 438 -1.03 2.82 -1.48
C LYS A 438 -1.46 2.75 -2.94
N GLY A 439 -2.41 1.87 -3.29
CA GLY A 439 -2.90 1.74 -4.65
C GLY A 439 -3.59 2.99 -5.20
N LEU A 440 -4.20 3.82 -4.33
CA LEU A 440 -4.77 5.12 -4.74
C LEU A 440 -3.70 6.20 -4.85
N ALA A 441 -2.66 6.14 -4.01
CA ALA A 441 -1.54 7.07 -4.05
C ALA A 441 -0.71 6.97 -5.34
N GLU A 442 -0.76 5.84 -6.06
CA GLU A 442 -0.18 5.73 -7.41
C GLU A 442 -0.95 6.55 -8.46
N ILE A 443 -2.21 6.89 -8.18
CA ILE A 443 -3.08 7.63 -9.09
C ILE A 443 -2.97 9.14 -8.83
N ALA A 444 -2.80 9.54 -7.57
CA ALA A 444 -2.83 10.94 -7.14
C ALA A 444 -1.45 11.50 -6.76
N SER A 445 -1.06 12.64 -7.34
CA SER A 445 0.00 13.50 -6.77
C SER A 445 -0.46 14.03 -5.40
N PRO A 446 0.39 14.21 -4.38
CA PRO A 446 -0.06 14.64 -3.05
C PRO A 446 -0.77 16.00 -3.13
N LEU A 447 -2.05 16.08 -2.78
CA LEU A 447 -2.60 17.36 -2.29
C LEU A 447 -1.91 17.63 -0.95
N GLU A 448 -1.47 18.87 -0.72
CA GLU A 448 -1.02 19.30 0.60
C GLU A 448 -2.15 19.03 1.59
N ARG A 449 -1.91 18.09 2.49
CA ARG A 449 -2.90 17.69 3.48
C ARG A 449 -2.85 18.72 4.59
N ASP A 450 -3.95 19.45 4.78
CA ASP A 450 -4.10 20.31 5.93
C ASP A 450 -3.90 19.49 7.21
N HIS A 451 -2.94 19.92 8.04
CA HIS A 451 -2.71 19.38 9.37
C HIS A 451 -3.99 19.51 10.18
N ILE A 452 -4.72 18.42 10.38
CA ILE A 452 -5.92 18.44 11.22
C ILE A 452 -5.47 18.62 12.67
N LEU A 453 -5.59 19.87 13.14
CA LEU A 453 -5.50 20.28 14.54
C LEU A 453 -6.50 19.47 15.36
N GLY A 454 -5.99 18.57 16.22
CA GLY A 454 -6.81 17.79 17.16
C GLY A 454 -6.34 16.37 17.45
N THR A 455 -5.41 15.81 16.67
CA THR A 455 -4.90 14.42 16.87
C THR A 455 -3.43 14.31 17.23
N ALA A 456 -2.76 15.43 17.50
CA ALA A 456 -1.32 15.48 17.74
C ALA A 456 -0.84 14.65 18.94
N ASP A 457 -1.70 14.42 19.94
CA ASP A 457 -1.37 13.60 21.11
C ASP A 457 -1.17 12.11 20.77
N TYR A 458 -1.84 11.61 19.73
CA TYR A 458 -1.81 10.20 19.33
C TYR A 458 -1.05 9.97 18.02
N SER A 459 -0.91 11.00 17.18
CA SER A 459 -0.24 10.90 15.89
C SER A 459 1.26 10.67 16.02
N ALA A 460 1.79 9.78 15.17
CA ALA A 460 3.22 9.49 15.14
C ALA A 460 4.05 10.74 14.74
N PRO A 461 5.26 10.92 15.29
CA PRO A 461 6.11 12.08 15.02
C PRO A 461 6.34 12.35 13.53
N GLU A 462 6.52 11.30 12.72
CA GLU A 462 6.72 11.42 11.28
C GLU A 462 5.52 12.04 10.55
N LEU A 463 4.29 11.76 10.99
CA LEU A 463 3.08 12.37 10.43
C LEU A 463 3.00 13.85 10.76
N LEU A 464 3.36 14.24 11.99
CA LEU A 464 3.37 15.63 12.45
C LEU A 464 4.47 16.48 11.79
N LEU A 465 5.51 15.83 11.28
CA LEU A 465 6.58 16.44 10.48
C LEU A 465 6.27 16.47 8.97
N GLY A 466 5.07 16.03 8.56
CA GLY A 466 4.64 16.02 7.16
C GLY A 466 5.19 14.86 6.33
N HIS A 467 5.86 13.87 6.94
CA HIS A 467 6.27 12.66 6.23
C HIS A 467 5.09 11.72 5.99
N SER A 468 5.26 10.79 5.04
CA SER A 468 4.23 9.78 4.76
C SER A 468 4.14 8.74 5.88
N GLY A 469 2.98 8.64 6.52
CA GLY A 469 2.74 7.59 7.51
C GLY A 469 2.68 6.20 6.90
N ASN A 470 3.11 5.21 7.69
CA ASN A 470 3.18 3.79 7.34
C ASN A 470 2.52 2.94 8.44
N VAL A 471 2.67 1.61 8.36
CA VAL A 471 2.15 0.66 9.38
C VAL A 471 2.67 0.98 10.78
N GLN A 472 3.91 1.44 10.90
CA GLN A 472 4.54 1.79 12.17
C GLN A 472 3.99 3.11 12.75
N SER A 473 3.36 3.95 11.93
CA SER A 473 2.66 5.15 12.40
C SER A 473 1.38 4.78 13.14
N ASP A 474 0.56 3.86 12.60
CA ASP A 474 -0.63 3.35 13.29
C ASP A 474 -0.26 2.58 14.56
N LEU A 475 0.87 1.84 14.53
CA LEU A 475 1.42 1.17 15.71
C LEU A 475 1.76 2.16 16.83
N PHE A 476 2.36 3.31 16.49
CA PHE A 476 2.69 4.34 17.48
C PHE A 476 1.40 4.84 18.14
N SER A 477 0.38 5.17 17.34
CA SER A 477 -0.93 5.59 17.87
C SER A 477 -1.58 4.53 18.75
N LEU A 478 -1.53 3.25 18.34
CA LEU A 478 -2.02 2.14 19.16
C LEU A 478 -1.28 2.04 20.50
N ALA A 479 0.05 2.25 20.48
CA ALA A 479 0.87 2.23 21.70
C ALA A 479 0.57 3.40 22.63
N VAL A 480 0.31 4.60 22.09
CA VAL A 480 -0.13 5.76 22.90
C VAL A 480 -1.46 5.45 23.58
N ILE A 481 -2.44 4.91 22.84
CA ILE A 481 -3.75 4.53 23.39
C ILE A 481 -3.59 3.44 24.45
N THR A 482 -2.76 2.43 24.19
CA THR A 482 -2.48 1.35 25.15
C THR A 482 -1.86 1.89 26.43
N TYR A 483 -0.90 2.80 26.31
CA TYR A 483 -0.27 3.46 27.45
C TYR A 483 -1.29 4.25 28.27
N GLU A 484 -2.13 5.04 27.60
CA GLU A 484 -3.20 5.82 28.23
C GLU A 484 -4.20 4.92 28.96
N MET A 485 -4.63 3.82 28.35
CA MET A 485 -5.54 2.87 28.98
C MET A 485 -4.95 2.28 30.28
N LEU A 486 -3.67 1.92 30.29
CA LEU A 486 -3.03 1.33 31.47
C LEU A 486 -2.70 2.35 32.55
N ALA A 487 -2.28 3.57 32.17
CA ALA A 487 -1.78 4.59 33.09
C ALA A 487 -2.80 5.68 33.47
N GLY A 488 -3.89 5.80 32.72
CA GLY A 488 -4.83 6.94 32.77
C GLY A 488 -4.20 8.27 32.35
N LYS A 489 -3.02 8.25 31.73
CA LYS A 489 -2.23 9.43 31.34
C LYS A 489 -1.52 9.18 30.02
N LEU A 490 -1.30 10.23 29.24
CA LEU A 490 -0.53 10.16 28.00
C LEU A 490 0.97 9.92 28.28
N PRO A 491 1.70 9.27 27.34
CA PRO A 491 3.15 9.16 27.41
C PRO A 491 3.82 10.52 27.26
N PHE A 492 5.15 10.56 27.46
CA PHE A 492 5.97 11.77 27.33
C PHE A 492 5.49 12.97 28.17
N TYR A 493 4.82 12.71 29.29
CA TYR A 493 4.23 13.74 30.15
C TYR A 493 3.22 14.64 29.42
N GLY A 494 2.56 14.14 28.36
CA GLY A 494 1.59 14.90 27.56
C GLY A 494 2.21 16.05 26.77
N LYS A 495 3.52 16.04 26.52
CA LYS A 495 4.22 17.13 25.81
C LYS A 495 4.20 17.02 24.28
N GLN A 496 3.73 15.88 23.75
CA GLN A 496 3.84 15.56 22.34
C GLN A 496 3.06 16.53 21.44
N ALA A 497 1.82 16.90 21.80
CA ALA A 497 1.02 17.81 20.98
C ALA A 497 1.60 19.22 20.86
N SER A 498 2.59 19.60 21.68
CA SER A 498 3.30 20.87 21.60
C SER A 498 4.53 20.84 20.69
N CYS A 499 4.98 19.66 20.26
CA CYS A 499 6.15 19.51 19.40
C CYS A 499 5.85 19.96 17.96
N ARG A 500 6.77 20.70 17.34
CA ARG A 500 6.64 21.19 15.95
C ARG A 500 7.87 20.89 15.10
N SER A 501 9.01 20.60 15.72
CA SER A 501 10.28 20.34 15.03
C SER A 501 10.88 18.99 15.42
N PRO A 502 11.79 18.43 14.58
CA PRO A 502 12.49 17.19 14.92
C PRO A 502 13.26 17.26 16.25
N LYS A 503 13.75 18.45 16.62
CA LYS A 503 14.44 18.69 17.90
C LYS A 503 13.50 18.55 19.09
N ASP A 504 12.25 19.03 18.96
CA ASP A 504 11.26 18.92 20.03
C ASP A 504 10.91 17.46 20.30
N PHE A 505 10.71 16.67 19.23
CA PHE A 505 10.43 15.24 19.33
C PHE A 505 11.61 14.48 19.92
N ALA A 506 12.84 14.79 19.51
CA ALA A 506 14.05 14.17 20.09
C ALA A 506 14.25 14.51 21.58
N ALA A 507 13.68 15.61 22.06
CA ALA A 507 13.72 15.99 23.47
C ALA A 507 12.64 15.32 24.34
N LEU A 508 11.68 14.62 23.72
CA LEU A 508 10.66 13.87 24.47
C LEU A 508 11.31 12.75 25.28
N LYS A 509 10.89 12.63 26.54
CA LYS A 509 11.35 11.58 27.44
C LYS A 509 10.22 10.61 27.68
N TYR A 510 10.43 9.35 27.31
CA TYR A 510 9.51 8.28 27.67
C TYR A 510 9.41 8.20 29.19
N GLN A 511 8.18 8.23 29.71
CA GLN A 511 7.90 7.99 31.11
C GLN A 511 7.65 6.48 31.28
N PRO A 512 8.44 5.75 32.08
CA PRO A 512 8.20 4.34 32.32
C PRO A 512 6.81 4.10 32.93
N ILE A 513 6.05 3.18 32.35
CA ILE A 513 4.67 2.97 32.78
C ILE A 513 4.58 2.34 34.17
N ASN A 514 5.60 1.57 34.56
CA ASN A 514 5.72 0.96 35.88
C ASN A 514 5.84 1.99 37.02
N GLU A 515 6.25 3.24 36.73
CA GLU A 515 6.22 4.34 37.71
C GLU A 515 4.80 4.85 37.97
N LEU A 516 3.91 4.78 36.96
CA LEU A 516 2.52 5.22 37.06
C LEU A 516 1.56 4.10 37.46
N ALA A 517 1.82 2.89 36.98
CA ALA A 517 1.04 1.69 37.20
C ALA A 517 1.96 0.54 37.64
N PRO A 518 2.30 0.43 38.93
CA PRO A 518 3.25 -0.57 39.44
C PRO A 518 2.86 -2.04 39.19
N ASN A 519 1.57 -2.30 38.93
CA ASN A 519 1.05 -3.63 38.60
C ASN A 519 1.37 -4.04 37.16
N VAL A 520 1.83 -3.12 36.29
CA VAL A 520 2.22 -3.42 34.91
C VAL A 520 3.62 -4.05 34.91
N PRO A 521 3.78 -5.28 34.40
CA PRO A 521 5.08 -5.92 34.32
C PRO A 521 6.09 -5.18 33.44
N SER A 522 7.38 -5.32 33.77
CA SER A 522 8.48 -4.67 33.04
C SER A 522 8.56 -5.05 31.56
N TRP A 523 8.12 -6.25 31.20
CA TRP A 523 8.11 -6.70 29.81
C TRP A 523 7.07 -5.95 28.95
N MET A 524 5.91 -5.59 29.52
CA MET A 524 4.92 -4.73 28.86
C MET A 524 5.46 -3.30 28.69
N ASP A 525 6.14 -2.77 29.71
CA ASP A 525 6.80 -1.46 29.63
C ASP A 525 7.89 -1.43 28.53
N ASN A 526 8.64 -2.52 28.37
CA ASN A 526 9.63 -2.64 27.29
C ASN A 526 8.98 -2.62 25.90
N ALA A 527 7.86 -3.34 25.73
CA ALA A 527 7.10 -3.36 24.48
C ALA A 527 6.58 -1.96 24.12
N LEU A 528 5.98 -1.26 25.09
CA LEU A 528 5.51 0.12 24.96
C LEU A 528 6.65 1.09 24.64
N ARG A 529 7.77 1.01 25.36
CA ARG A 529 8.95 1.86 25.12
C ARG A 529 9.47 1.71 23.69
N ARG A 530 9.53 0.49 23.16
CA ARG A 530 9.98 0.23 21.79
C ARG A 530 8.97 0.77 20.77
N ALA A 531 7.68 0.55 20.99
CA ALA A 531 6.61 1.03 20.10
C ALA A 531 6.51 2.56 20.07
N LEU A 532 6.80 3.22 21.19
CA LEU A 532 6.82 4.68 21.35
C LEU A 532 8.18 5.31 20.99
N SER A 533 9.07 4.59 20.30
CA SER A 533 10.29 5.18 19.76
C SER A 533 9.97 6.30 18.76
N ILE A 534 10.70 7.41 18.85
CA ILE A 534 10.57 8.53 17.89
C ILE A 534 11.02 8.10 16.49
N ASP A 535 12.11 7.33 16.37
CA ASP A 535 12.50 6.73 15.08
C ASP A 535 11.59 5.53 14.76
N PRO A 536 10.82 5.56 13.65
CA PRO A 536 9.96 4.44 13.24
C PRO A 536 10.73 3.13 13.07
N ARG A 537 11.98 3.18 12.60
CA ARG A 537 12.79 1.97 12.33
C ARG A 537 13.20 1.22 13.60
N ALA A 538 13.15 1.89 14.74
CA ALA A 538 13.43 1.27 16.04
C ALA A 538 12.18 0.66 16.70
N ARG A 539 10.98 0.89 16.14
CA ARG A 539 9.73 0.27 16.59
C ARG A 539 9.67 -1.21 16.17
N GLN A 540 8.62 -1.91 16.59
CA GLN A 540 8.27 -3.20 16.03
C GLN A 540 7.93 -3.07 14.54
N ILE A 541 8.00 -4.19 13.81
CA ILE A 541 7.74 -4.23 12.37
C ILE A 541 6.26 -3.93 12.06
N ASP A 542 5.36 -4.40 12.92
CA ASP A 542 3.91 -4.23 12.82
C ASP A 542 3.21 -4.31 14.18
N SER A 543 1.91 -4.02 14.18
CA SER A 543 1.06 -4.07 15.37
C SER A 543 0.93 -5.48 15.97
N HIS A 544 1.18 -6.52 15.17
CA HIS A 544 1.11 -7.91 15.62
C HIS A 544 2.31 -8.28 16.49
N GLU A 545 3.53 -7.92 16.07
CA GLU A 545 4.74 -8.07 16.89
C GLU A 545 4.60 -7.27 18.19
N PHE A 546 4.10 -6.02 18.12
CA PHE A 546 3.81 -5.23 19.31
C PHE A 546 2.84 -5.92 20.27
N PHE A 547 1.69 -6.40 19.78
CA PHE A 547 0.72 -7.09 20.62
C PHE A 547 1.28 -8.40 21.20
N HIS A 548 2.08 -9.14 20.44
CA HIS A 548 2.75 -10.34 20.93
C HIS A 548 3.71 -10.03 22.08
N GLU A 549 4.55 -9.00 21.94
CA GLU A 549 5.43 -8.54 23.03
C GLU A 549 4.66 -7.99 24.24
N LEU A 550 3.50 -7.37 24.01
CA LEU A 550 2.63 -6.80 25.04
C LEU A 550 1.80 -7.86 25.79
N SER A 551 1.54 -9.02 25.20
CA SER A 551 0.75 -10.11 25.81
C SER A 551 1.58 -11.30 26.30
N THR A 552 2.78 -11.48 25.76
CA THR A 552 3.63 -12.63 26.08
C THR A 552 4.77 -12.20 27.00
N PRO A 553 4.86 -12.75 28.22
CA PRO A 553 6.04 -12.53 29.05
C PRO A 553 7.25 -12.96 28.24
N ALA A 554 8.24 -12.07 28.12
CA ALA A 554 9.52 -12.45 27.56
C ALA A 554 9.99 -13.70 28.33
N ARG A 555 10.11 -14.86 27.65
CA ARG A 555 11.03 -15.90 28.12
C ARG A 555 12.28 -15.14 28.47
N ALA A 556 12.76 -15.25 29.70
CA ALA A 556 13.92 -14.52 30.18
C ALA A 556 15.14 -14.80 29.29
N ALA A 557 15.19 -14.19 28.10
CA ALA A 557 16.38 -13.86 27.41
C ALA A 557 17.00 -12.87 28.37
N ASN A 558 18.04 -13.33 29.07
CA ASN A 558 18.89 -12.54 29.93
C ASN A 558 19.31 -11.28 29.18
N SER A 559 18.47 -10.25 29.17
CA SER A 559 18.86 -8.91 28.81
C SER A 559 19.90 -8.58 29.87
N GLY A 560 21.16 -8.50 29.45
CA GLY A 560 22.32 -8.29 30.30
C GLY A 560 22.27 -6.96 31.02
N GLN A 561 21.28 -6.76 31.90
CA GLN A 561 21.36 -5.77 32.96
C GLN A 561 22.50 -6.23 33.86
N PHE A 562 23.58 -5.46 33.83
CA PHE A 562 24.64 -5.56 34.81
C PHE A 562 24.02 -5.31 36.18
N VAL A 563 23.77 -6.39 36.93
CA VAL A 563 23.42 -6.30 38.34
C VAL A 563 24.76 -6.22 39.07
N PRO A 564 25.07 -5.13 39.79
CA PRO A 564 26.33 -4.99 40.51
C PRO A 564 26.59 -6.17 41.45
N PHE A 565 27.85 -6.56 41.62
CA PHE A 565 28.22 -7.74 42.42
C PHE A 565 27.71 -7.68 43.87
N ILE A 566 27.61 -6.48 44.45
CA ILE A 566 27.02 -6.24 45.78
C ILE A 566 25.53 -6.64 45.87
N GLN A 567 24.78 -6.53 44.77
CA GLN A 567 23.37 -6.93 44.70
C GLN A 567 23.22 -8.41 44.30
N ARG A 568 24.15 -8.95 43.49
CA ARG A 568 24.14 -10.36 43.08
C ARG A 568 24.49 -11.31 44.22
N GLU A 569 25.57 -11.01 44.94
CA GLU A 569 26.06 -11.84 46.04
C GLU A 569 26.61 -10.97 47.18
N PRO A 570 25.73 -10.32 47.96
CA PRO A 570 26.15 -9.38 49.01
C PRO A 570 27.13 -10.02 50.00
N LEU A 571 26.88 -11.29 50.34
CA LEU A 571 27.67 -12.03 51.32
C LEU A 571 29.09 -12.37 50.81
N ARG A 572 29.26 -12.64 49.52
CA ARG A 572 30.61 -12.87 48.94
C ARG A 572 31.35 -11.55 48.74
N PHE A 573 30.66 -10.48 48.36
CA PHE A 573 31.23 -9.14 48.28
C PHE A 573 31.82 -8.67 49.62
N PHE A 574 31.06 -8.77 50.71
CA PHE A 574 31.54 -8.40 52.04
C PHE A 574 32.67 -9.31 52.53
N LYS A 575 32.62 -10.62 52.25
CA LYS A 575 33.72 -11.56 52.56
C LYS A 575 35.02 -11.16 51.86
N LEU A 576 34.95 -10.73 50.60
CA LEU A 576 36.12 -10.31 49.83
C LEU A 576 36.73 -9.02 50.40
N ILE A 577 35.89 -8.03 50.75
CA ILE A 577 36.32 -6.79 51.40
C ILE A 577 37.00 -7.10 52.74
N CYS A 578 36.39 -7.92 53.58
CA CYS A 578 36.98 -8.31 54.87
C CYS A 578 38.31 -9.07 54.68
N GLY A 579 38.41 -9.92 53.66
CA GLY A 579 39.65 -10.63 53.32
C GLY A 579 40.76 -9.68 52.90
N VAL A 580 40.48 -8.73 52.01
CA VAL A 580 41.45 -7.70 51.58
C VAL A 580 41.88 -6.83 52.76
N GLN A 581 40.94 -6.37 53.60
CA GLN A 581 41.26 -5.60 54.80
C GLN A 581 42.15 -6.37 55.76
N SER A 582 41.86 -7.65 56.00
CA SER A 582 42.69 -8.50 56.86
C SER A 582 44.11 -8.63 56.33
N LEU A 583 44.26 -8.78 55.01
CA LEU A 583 45.56 -8.91 54.36
C LEU A 583 46.37 -7.60 54.43
N VAL A 584 45.71 -6.45 54.26
CA VAL A 584 46.32 -5.12 54.46
C VAL A 584 46.76 -4.94 55.91
N ILE A 585 45.93 -5.32 56.88
CA ILE A 585 46.28 -5.25 58.31
C ILE A 585 47.50 -6.13 58.62
N ILE A 586 47.54 -7.36 58.10
CA ILE A 586 48.69 -8.27 58.27
C ILE A 586 49.94 -7.65 57.64
N LEU A 587 49.85 -7.08 56.44
CA LEU A 587 50.98 -6.43 55.77
C LEU A 587 51.52 -5.24 56.56
N LEU A 588 50.62 -4.40 57.09
CA LEU A 588 50.98 -3.27 57.96
C LEU A 588 51.61 -3.73 59.27
N LEU A 589 51.12 -4.82 59.86
CA LEU A 589 51.71 -5.45 61.06
C LEU A 589 53.12 -5.99 60.78
N LEU A 590 53.32 -6.66 59.64
CA LEU A 590 54.64 -7.15 59.23
C LEU A 590 55.62 -6.00 58.94
N LEU A 591 55.16 -4.92 58.33
CA LEU A 591 55.95 -3.69 58.13
C LEU A 591 56.27 -2.99 59.45
N TRP A 592 55.37 -3.04 60.43
CA TRP A 592 55.59 -2.48 61.76
C TRP A 592 56.55 -3.33 62.61
N LEU A 593 56.49 -4.65 62.49
CA LEU A 593 57.39 -5.60 63.19
C LEU A 593 58.79 -5.70 62.54
N GLY A 594 58.91 -5.30 61.28
CA GLY A 594 60.17 -5.29 60.52
C GLY A 594 60.96 -3.99 60.59
N ASN A 595 60.39 -2.94 61.19
CA ASN A 595 61.08 -1.74 61.68
C ASN A 595 61.29 -1.86 63.19
#